data_AF-A0A643BRK2-F1
#
_entry.id   AF-A0A643BRK2-F1
#
_cell.length_a   1.000
_cell.length_b   1.000
_cell.length_c   1.000
_cell.angle_alpha   90.00
_cell.angle_beta   90.00
_cell.angle_gamma   90.00
#
_symmetry.space_group_name_H-M   'P 1'
#
loop_
_entity.id
_entity.type
_entity.pdbx_description
1 polymer ?
#
loop_
_entity_poly.entity_id
_entity_poly.type
_entity_poly.pdbx_seq_one_letter_code
_entity_poly.pdbx_strand_id
1 'polypeptide(L)'
;NYAKLIPGATVGVLQKDSGNILQLIISAYEELRSEVELEVLGDTEGLNLSFTAVCNTGTPFPHQKKCSHMKVGDTASFNVTVSIPNCERRSRHIIVKPVGLGDALEILVSPECSCGCQKEVEVNSSRCSNGNGSFQCGVCACHPGHMGLHCECGEDTLSTDSCKEAPELPACSGRGDCYCGQCICHLSPYGDIYGPYCQCDNFSCVRHRGLLCGDNGDCDCGECVCRSGWTGEYCNCTTSTEPCISEDGALCSGRGGCVCGKCVCTNPGASGPTCERCPTCGDPCNSKWSCIECYLSADGQAREDCVDKCKLAGATINEEEDFSKDSSVSCSLRGENECLITFLITTDNEGKTIIHSINEKDCPQPPNIPMIMLGVSLSILLIGVVLLCIWKLLVSFHDQKEVAKFEAERSKAKWQTGTNPLYRGSTSTFKNVTYKHREKQKVDLSTDG
;
A
#
# COMPACT_ATOMS: atom_id res chain seq x y z
N ASN A 1 50.43 -19.32 19.99
CA ASN A 1 51.82 -18.83 19.92
C ASN A 1 51.97 -17.74 20.97
N TYR A 2 52.60 -18.07 22.11
CA TYR A 2 52.75 -17.16 23.26
C TYR A 2 53.61 -15.93 22.98
N ALA A 3 54.51 -15.99 21.99
CA ALA A 3 55.39 -14.88 21.65
C ALA A 3 54.65 -13.60 21.21
N LYS A 4 53.41 -13.73 20.70
CA LYS A 4 52.58 -12.56 20.36
C LYS A 4 52.16 -11.72 21.58
N LEU A 5 52.25 -12.27 22.79
CA LEU A 5 51.90 -11.60 24.04
C LEU A 5 53.12 -11.02 24.76
N ILE A 6 54.34 -11.36 24.32
CA ILE A 6 55.60 -10.94 24.95
C ILE A 6 56.33 -10.04 23.94
N PRO A 7 56.33 -8.71 24.13
CA PRO A 7 57.03 -7.79 23.24
C PRO A 7 58.52 -8.14 23.15
N GLY A 8 59.05 -8.21 21.92
CA GLY A 8 60.45 -8.57 21.67
C GLY A 8 60.77 -10.08 21.78
N ALA A 9 59.78 -10.97 21.82
CA ALA A 9 60.02 -12.42 21.77
C ALA A 9 59.95 -12.97 20.32
N THR A 10 60.97 -13.74 19.92
CA THR A 10 61.01 -14.49 18.66
C THR A 10 60.92 -15.99 18.91
N VAL A 11 60.50 -16.77 17.92
CA VAL A 11 60.35 -18.23 18.02
C VAL A 11 61.03 -18.94 16.86
N GLY A 12 61.73 -20.03 17.17
CA GLY A 12 62.41 -20.87 16.18
C GLY A 12 62.14 -22.35 16.43
N VAL A 13 62.11 -23.15 15.35
CA VAL A 13 61.88 -24.60 15.44
C VAL A 13 63.21 -25.31 15.72
N LEU A 14 63.37 -25.79 16.94
CA LEU A 14 64.55 -26.56 17.36
C LEU A 14 64.44 -28.02 16.91
N GLN A 15 65.49 -28.55 16.28
CA GLN A 15 65.59 -29.96 15.94
C GLN A 15 65.70 -30.82 17.21
N LYS A 16 65.30 -32.10 17.13
CA LYS A 16 65.27 -33.00 18.30
C LYS A 16 66.65 -33.23 18.92
N ASP A 17 67.71 -33.11 18.13
CA ASP A 17 69.11 -33.24 18.52
C ASP A 17 69.76 -31.88 18.87
N SER A 18 69.00 -30.78 18.79
CA SER A 18 69.49 -29.41 18.94
C SER A 18 70.62 -29.03 17.97
N GLY A 19 70.78 -29.76 16.86
CA GLY A 19 71.86 -29.54 15.88
C GLY A 19 71.81 -28.16 15.21
N ASN A 20 70.64 -27.52 15.18
CA ASN A 20 70.43 -26.20 14.59
C ASN A 20 70.41 -25.03 15.59
N ILE A 21 70.77 -25.24 16.86
CA ILE A 21 70.65 -24.19 17.90
C ILE A 21 71.48 -22.93 17.58
N LEU A 22 72.70 -23.09 17.05
CA LEU A 22 73.56 -21.95 16.72
C LEU A 22 72.95 -21.09 15.61
N GLN A 23 72.38 -21.73 14.58
CA GLN A 23 71.70 -21.04 13.48
C GLN A 23 70.46 -20.30 13.98
N LEU A 24 69.70 -20.92 14.89
CA LEU A 24 68.53 -20.28 15.49
C LEU A 24 68.89 -19.05 16.33
N ILE A 25 69.99 -19.08 17.08
CA ILE A 25 70.46 -17.93 17.85
C ILE A 25 70.85 -16.78 16.92
N ILE A 26 71.59 -17.07 15.85
CA ILE A 26 72.01 -16.05 14.87
C ILE A 26 70.79 -15.44 14.19
N SER A 27 69.86 -16.26 13.68
CA SER A 27 68.65 -15.78 13.02
C SER A 27 67.76 -14.97 13.97
N ALA A 28 67.62 -15.41 15.23
CA ALA A 28 66.85 -14.68 16.23
C ALA A 28 67.50 -13.33 16.57
N TYR A 29 68.82 -13.27 16.67
CA TYR A 29 69.55 -12.02 16.91
C TYR A 29 69.43 -11.04 15.73
N GLU A 30 69.53 -11.53 14.50
CA GLU A 30 69.31 -10.72 13.29
C GLU A 30 67.88 -10.19 13.21
N GLU A 31 66.89 -11.02 13.53
CA GLU A 31 65.47 -10.62 13.58
C GLU A 31 65.24 -9.54 14.64
N LEU A 32 65.73 -9.73 15.87
CA LEU A 32 65.61 -8.74 16.96
C LEU A 32 66.26 -7.40 16.62
N ARG A 33 67.39 -7.40 15.93
CA ARG A 33 68.07 -6.17 15.49
C ARG A 33 67.42 -5.50 14.29
N SER A 34 66.59 -6.22 13.56
CA SER A 34 65.85 -5.70 12.41
C SER A 34 64.55 -4.99 12.81
N GLU A 35 64.19 -5.01 14.09
CA GLU A 35 62.96 -4.43 14.60
C GLU A 35 63.24 -3.40 15.69
N VAL A 36 62.56 -2.25 15.59
CA VAL A 36 62.56 -1.22 16.63
C VAL A 36 61.12 -0.96 17.03
N GLU A 37 60.75 -1.39 18.24
CA GLU A 37 59.44 -1.19 18.83
C GLU A 37 59.55 -0.35 20.10
N LEU A 38 58.62 0.59 20.30
CA LEU A 38 58.54 1.41 21.50
C LEU A 38 57.62 0.80 22.57
N GLU A 39 58.10 0.81 23.81
CA GLU A 39 57.33 0.55 25.02
C GLU A 39 57.20 1.82 25.86
N VAL A 40 56.10 1.90 26.61
CA VAL A 40 55.80 3.01 27.51
C VAL A 40 55.66 2.47 28.92
N LEU A 41 56.34 3.10 29.87
CA LEU A 41 56.35 2.76 31.27
C LEU A 41 56.00 3.99 32.12
N GLY A 42 55.56 3.78 33.37
CA GLY A 42 55.25 4.85 34.31
C GLY A 42 53.75 5.14 34.43
N ASP A 43 53.41 6.38 34.75
CA ASP A 43 52.04 6.80 35.09
C ASP A 43 51.24 7.22 33.84
N THR A 44 50.69 6.23 33.14
CA THR A 44 49.94 6.42 31.88
C THR A 44 48.43 6.41 32.04
N GLU A 45 47.90 6.15 33.24
CA GLU A 45 46.46 5.97 33.45
C GLU A 45 45.66 7.25 33.16
N GLY A 46 44.84 7.25 32.12
CA GLY A 46 44.08 8.45 31.71
C GLY A 46 44.88 9.43 30.84
N LEU A 47 46.09 9.08 30.38
CA LEU A 47 46.76 9.78 29.27
C LEU A 47 46.38 9.12 27.95
N ASN A 48 46.09 9.93 26.93
CA ASN A 48 45.92 9.47 25.57
C ASN A 48 47.25 9.59 24.82
N LEU A 49 47.84 8.45 24.47
CA LEU A 49 49.11 8.37 23.76
C LEU A 49 48.85 7.85 22.34
N SER A 50 49.32 8.57 21.33
CA SER A 50 49.28 8.09 19.95
C SER A 50 50.67 8.13 19.32
N PHE A 51 50.92 7.16 18.44
CA PHE A 51 52.22 6.93 17.84
C PHE A 51 52.11 6.93 16.32
N THR A 52 53.06 7.57 15.66
CA THR A 52 53.26 7.47 14.21
C THR A 52 54.71 7.11 13.96
N ALA A 53 54.93 5.98 13.31
CA ALA A 53 56.27 5.50 12.98
C ALA A 53 56.71 6.01 11.61
N VAL A 54 57.90 6.59 11.54
CA VAL A 54 58.57 6.99 10.30
C VAL A 54 59.83 6.14 10.18
N CYS A 55 59.71 5.04 9.44
CA CYS A 55 60.80 4.10 9.19
C CYS A 55 61.64 4.57 7.97
N ASN A 56 62.62 3.76 7.56
CA ASN A 56 63.64 4.10 6.55
C ASN A 56 63.10 4.65 5.19
N THR A 57 61.84 4.36 4.85
CA THR A 57 61.18 4.86 3.63
C THR A 57 60.73 6.32 3.72
N GLY A 58 60.85 6.97 4.88
CA GLY A 58 60.37 8.33 5.13
C GLY A 58 58.84 8.47 5.14
N THR A 59 58.11 7.38 4.90
CA THR A 59 56.64 7.35 4.91
C THR A 59 56.12 7.21 6.33
N PRO A 60 55.22 8.09 6.78
CA PRO A 60 54.62 7.98 8.11
C PRO A 60 53.54 6.88 8.14
N PHE A 61 53.66 5.97 9.11
CA PHE A 61 52.70 4.92 9.41
C PHE A 61 51.91 5.31 10.67
N PRO A 62 50.64 5.77 10.54
CA PRO A 62 49.84 6.20 11.69
C PRO A 62 49.41 5.00 12.54
N HIS A 63 49.25 5.22 13.85
CA HIS A 63 48.88 4.20 14.86
C HIS A 63 49.89 3.04 14.98
N GLN A 64 51.12 3.26 14.53
CA GLN A 64 52.18 2.28 14.57
C GLN A 64 53.33 2.80 15.43
N LYS A 65 53.84 1.94 16.32
CA LYS A 65 54.96 2.20 17.23
C LYS A 65 56.13 1.24 17.01
N LYS A 66 56.14 0.56 15.86
CA LYS A 66 57.11 -0.46 15.47
C LYS A 66 57.58 -0.27 14.03
N CYS A 67 58.89 -0.29 13.81
CA CYS A 67 59.52 -0.42 12.51
C CYS A 67 60.14 -1.81 12.37
N SER A 68 59.94 -2.48 11.23
CA SER A 68 60.54 -3.77 10.90
C SER A 68 61.47 -3.63 9.70
N HIS A 69 62.32 -4.64 9.46
CA HIS A 69 63.29 -4.68 8.35
C HIS A 69 64.34 -3.56 8.37
N MET A 70 64.71 -3.10 9.56
CA MET A 70 65.77 -2.13 9.78
C MET A 70 67.14 -2.79 9.63
N LYS A 71 68.11 -2.09 9.03
CA LYS A 71 69.52 -2.51 9.02
C LYS A 71 70.29 -1.79 10.12
N VAL A 72 71.42 -2.39 10.51
CA VAL A 72 72.33 -1.75 11.47
C VAL A 72 72.85 -0.44 10.89
N GLY A 73 72.59 0.66 11.59
CA GLY A 73 72.94 2.01 11.16
C GLY A 73 71.76 2.83 10.58
N ASP A 74 70.61 2.19 10.34
CA ASP A 74 69.39 2.90 9.95
C ASP A 74 68.75 3.64 11.16
N THR A 75 68.13 4.79 10.90
CA THR A 75 67.45 5.60 11.92
C THR A 75 65.93 5.49 11.79
N ALA A 76 65.24 5.11 12.86
CA ALA A 76 63.78 5.19 12.96
C ALA A 76 63.36 6.45 13.74
N SER A 77 62.34 7.16 13.26
CA SER A 77 61.78 8.32 13.95
C SER A 77 60.33 8.05 14.33
N PHE A 78 59.92 8.49 15.52
CA PHE A 78 58.56 8.28 16.02
C PHE A 78 57.98 9.61 16.47
N ASN A 79 56.80 9.95 15.95
CA ASN A 79 56.02 11.07 16.45
C ASN A 79 55.08 10.54 17.54
N VAL A 80 55.30 11.02 18.77
CA VAL A 80 54.50 10.66 19.94
C VAL A 80 53.64 11.85 20.30
N THR A 81 52.31 11.69 20.26
CA THR A 81 51.39 12.71 20.77
C THR A 81 50.86 12.29 22.13
N VAL A 82 50.93 13.21 23.08
CA VAL A 82 50.47 13.03 24.46
C VAL A 82 49.32 14.00 24.70
N SER A 83 48.16 13.49 25.09
CA SER A 83 46.98 14.29 25.37
C SER A 83 46.41 13.93 26.75
N ILE A 84 46.04 14.96 27.52
CA ILE A 84 45.41 14.82 28.83
C ILE A 84 43.93 15.20 28.68
N PRO A 85 42.98 14.27 28.87
CA PRO A 85 41.55 14.53 28.68
C PRO A 85 40.96 15.40 29.79
N ASN A 86 41.42 15.22 31.03
CA ASN A 86 40.95 15.97 32.20
C ASN A 86 42.12 16.67 32.87
N CYS A 87 41.94 17.94 33.23
CA CYS A 87 43.00 18.74 33.85
C CYS A 87 43.13 18.40 35.34
N GLU A 88 43.90 17.36 35.64
CA GLU A 88 44.28 16.98 37.00
C GLU A 88 45.42 17.88 37.50
N ARG A 89 45.54 18.11 38.81
CA ARG A 89 46.64 18.94 39.36
C ARG A 89 47.97 18.19 39.55
N ARG A 90 48.00 16.89 39.26
CA ARG A 90 49.15 16.02 39.52
C ARG A 90 50.05 15.95 38.28
N SER A 91 51.35 16.20 38.47
CA SER A 91 52.35 15.94 37.44
C SER A 91 52.62 14.44 37.31
N ARG A 92 52.84 13.96 36.08
CA ARG A 92 53.05 12.55 35.78
C ARG A 92 54.38 12.32 35.11
N HIS A 93 55.02 11.21 35.45
CA HIS A 93 56.29 10.80 34.87
C HIS A 93 56.08 9.56 34.00
N ILE A 94 56.35 9.69 32.71
CA ILE A 94 56.29 8.60 31.74
C ILE A 94 57.64 8.40 31.08
N ILE A 95 57.94 7.16 30.72
CA ILE A 95 59.19 6.78 30.07
C ILE A 95 58.84 6.08 28.76
N VAL A 96 59.39 6.58 27.66
CA VAL A 96 59.26 5.96 26.33
C VAL A 96 60.63 5.41 25.93
N LYS A 97 60.72 4.12 25.67
CA LYS A 97 62.01 3.51 25.30
C LYS A 97 61.85 2.40 24.26
N PRO A 98 62.90 2.11 23.47
CA PRO A 98 62.89 0.93 22.60
C PRO A 98 62.98 -0.36 23.42
N VAL A 99 62.20 -1.36 23.02
CA VAL A 99 62.24 -2.69 23.64
C VAL A 99 63.64 -3.29 23.51
N GLY A 100 64.19 -3.78 24.62
CA GLY A 100 65.51 -4.44 24.65
C GLY A 100 66.72 -3.50 24.69
N LEU A 101 66.52 -2.17 24.61
CA LEU A 101 67.59 -1.17 24.77
C LEU A 101 67.54 -0.51 26.16
N GLY A 102 68.71 -0.06 26.62
CA GLY A 102 68.87 0.63 27.90
C GLY A 102 68.56 2.12 27.85
N ASP A 103 68.78 2.77 26.70
CA ASP A 103 68.48 4.18 26.50
C ASP A 103 66.97 4.44 26.54
N ALA A 104 66.57 5.52 27.20
CA ALA A 104 65.17 5.86 27.43
C ALA A 104 64.92 7.37 27.35
N LEU A 105 63.71 7.75 26.94
CA LEU A 105 63.22 9.13 26.95
C LEU A 105 62.30 9.33 28.15
N GLU A 106 62.72 10.15 29.09
CA GLU A 106 61.92 10.55 30.26
C GLU A 106 61.10 11.80 29.94
N ILE A 107 59.79 11.75 30.23
CA ILE A 107 58.85 12.84 29.95
C ILE A 107 58.08 13.17 31.23
N LEU A 108 58.27 14.40 31.72
CA LEU A 108 57.50 14.97 32.81
C LEU A 108 56.31 15.77 32.25
N VAL A 109 55.10 15.24 32.47
CA VAL A 109 53.85 15.87 32.03
C VAL A 109 53.28 16.69 33.19
N SER A 110 53.39 18.02 33.11
CA SER A 110 52.84 18.96 34.09
C SER A 110 51.65 19.72 33.50
N PRO A 111 50.41 19.44 33.96
CA PRO A 111 49.22 20.12 33.47
C PRO A 111 49.10 21.55 34.01
N GLU A 112 48.68 22.48 33.16
CA GLU A 112 48.43 23.89 33.52
C GLU A 112 46.93 24.18 33.52
N CYS A 113 46.30 23.96 34.68
CA CYS A 113 44.83 24.10 34.83
C CYS A 113 44.40 25.46 35.39
N SER A 114 45.32 26.21 36.00
CA SER A 114 45.02 27.48 36.67
C SER A 114 45.36 28.68 35.79
N CYS A 115 44.53 29.71 35.85
CA CYS A 115 44.81 30.98 35.17
C CYS A 115 45.78 31.83 35.99
N GLY A 116 46.64 32.62 35.32
CA GLY A 116 47.60 33.50 36.00
C GLY A 116 46.96 34.48 36.99
N CYS A 117 45.78 35.01 36.66
CA CYS A 117 45.00 35.92 37.50
C CYS A 117 44.45 35.27 38.79
N GLN A 118 44.45 33.93 38.91
CA GLN A 118 43.98 33.27 40.12
C GLN A 118 44.98 33.37 41.28
N LYS A 119 46.22 33.77 41.00
CA LYS A 119 47.27 33.97 42.01
C LYS A 119 47.01 35.20 42.89
N GLU A 120 46.29 36.19 42.36
CA GLU A 120 45.97 37.44 43.05
C GLU A 120 44.46 37.47 43.30
N VAL A 121 44.08 37.13 44.54
CA VAL A 121 42.69 37.20 44.99
C VAL A 121 42.55 38.36 45.94
N GLU A 122 41.70 39.33 45.59
CA GLU A 122 41.32 40.42 46.49
C GLU A 122 40.20 39.93 47.40
N VAL A 123 40.56 39.42 48.57
CA VAL A 123 39.59 39.02 49.60
C VAL A 123 38.86 40.25 50.13
N ASN A 124 37.54 40.15 50.29
CA ASN A 124 36.65 41.26 50.70
C ASN A 124 36.80 42.50 49.82
N SER A 125 36.78 42.31 48.49
CA SER A 125 36.97 43.41 47.55
C SER A 125 35.82 44.41 47.62
N SER A 126 36.15 45.71 47.53
CA SER A 126 35.15 46.77 47.44
C SER A 126 34.27 46.66 46.21
N ARG A 127 34.78 46.01 45.15
CA ARG A 127 34.05 45.71 43.91
C ARG A 127 32.92 44.68 44.07
N CYS A 128 32.93 43.92 45.17
CA CYS A 128 31.96 42.89 45.49
C CYS A 128 31.06 43.36 46.65
N SER A 129 30.32 44.45 46.41
CA SER A 129 29.40 45.08 47.37
C SER A 129 30.07 45.41 48.70
N ASN A 130 31.21 46.11 48.62
CA ASN A 130 31.95 46.61 49.77
C ASN A 130 32.39 45.53 50.77
N GLY A 131 32.76 44.34 50.27
CA GLY A 131 33.34 43.27 51.10
C GLY A 131 32.44 42.05 51.30
N ASN A 132 31.33 41.94 50.58
CA ASN A 132 30.47 40.75 50.60
C ASN A 132 31.01 39.59 49.73
N GLY A 133 32.18 39.75 49.14
CA GLY A 133 32.84 38.70 48.36
C GLY A 133 34.31 38.99 48.07
N SER A 134 34.97 38.00 47.47
CA SER A 134 36.36 38.09 47.00
C SER A 134 36.38 38.30 45.49
N PHE A 135 37.22 39.22 44.99
CA PHE A 135 37.35 39.46 43.55
C PHE A 135 38.52 38.65 42.98
N GLN A 136 38.25 37.84 41.96
CA GLN A 136 39.24 37.00 41.30
C GLN A 136 38.97 36.97 39.80
N CYS A 137 40.01 37.21 38.98
CA CYS A 137 39.94 37.11 37.52
C CYS A 137 38.77 37.88 36.85
N GLY A 138 38.38 39.04 37.39
CA GLY A 138 37.31 39.86 36.81
C GLY A 138 35.90 39.58 37.34
N VAL A 139 35.75 38.59 38.23
CA VAL A 139 34.45 38.20 38.81
C VAL A 139 34.49 38.18 40.34
N CYS A 140 33.33 38.32 40.97
CA CYS A 140 33.17 38.23 42.42
C CYS A 140 32.77 36.80 42.84
N ALA A 141 33.52 36.23 43.78
CA ALA A 141 33.15 35.05 44.54
C ALA A 141 32.51 35.48 45.87
N CYS A 142 31.19 35.39 45.97
CA CYS A 142 30.44 35.89 47.12
C CYS A 142 30.62 35.01 48.36
N HIS A 143 30.56 35.65 49.53
CA HIS A 143 30.51 34.93 50.80
C HIS A 143 29.19 34.18 50.96
N PRO A 144 29.14 33.16 51.83
CA PRO A 144 27.89 32.45 52.13
C PRO A 144 26.77 33.42 52.52
N GLY A 145 25.58 33.21 51.97
CA GLY A 145 24.40 34.06 52.19
C GLY A 145 24.30 35.27 51.25
N HIS A 146 25.33 35.55 50.44
CA HIS A 146 25.30 36.58 49.41
C HIS A 146 25.35 35.98 48.00
N MET A 147 24.59 36.59 47.10
CA MET A 147 24.53 36.26 45.69
C MET A 147 24.47 37.56 44.89
N GLY A 148 24.85 37.54 43.62
CA GLY A 148 25.02 38.79 42.89
C GLY A 148 26.26 38.76 41.99
N LEU A 149 26.23 39.48 40.87
CA LEU A 149 27.44 39.64 40.05
C LEU A 149 28.50 40.39 40.86
N HIS A 150 28.03 41.23 41.77
CA HIS A 150 28.81 42.00 42.73
C HIS A 150 28.43 41.65 44.18
N CYS A 151 27.77 40.52 44.45
CA CYS A 151 27.31 40.12 45.80
C CYS A 151 26.33 41.11 46.45
N GLU A 152 25.50 41.75 45.62
CA GLU A 152 24.55 42.79 45.99
C GLU A 152 23.30 42.29 46.72
N CYS A 153 22.99 40.99 46.65
CA CYS A 153 21.83 40.39 47.28
C CYS A 153 22.27 39.55 48.50
N GLY A 154 21.47 39.59 49.56
CA GLY A 154 21.66 38.79 50.78
C GLY A 154 20.42 37.96 51.12
N GLU A 155 20.55 36.97 52.01
CA GLU A 155 19.44 36.13 52.50
C GLU A 155 18.23 36.95 52.97
N ASP A 156 18.44 38.11 53.60
CA ASP A 156 17.38 38.98 54.13
C ASP A 156 16.45 39.59 53.04
N THR A 157 16.85 39.51 51.76
CA THR A 157 16.06 40.00 50.61
C THR A 157 15.27 38.91 49.89
N LEU A 158 15.44 37.64 50.26
CA LEU A 158 14.72 36.52 49.64
C LEU A 158 13.50 36.11 50.47
N SER A 159 12.33 36.62 50.10
CA SER A 159 11.16 35.74 50.16
C SER A 159 11.26 34.76 49.00
N THR A 160 11.53 33.49 49.29
CA THR A 160 11.54 32.37 48.31
C THR A 160 10.26 32.25 47.48
N ASP A 161 9.18 32.92 47.91
CA ASP A 161 7.91 33.01 47.18
C ASP A 161 8.00 33.92 45.95
N SER A 162 8.97 34.84 45.88
CA SER A 162 9.11 35.78 44.76
C SER A 162 9.47 35.12 43.43
N CYS A 163 10.06 33.92 43.46
CA CYS A 163 10.42 33.13 42.28
C CYS A 163 9.45 31.97 42.01
N LYS A 164 8.29 31.94 42.68
CA LYS A 164 7.27 30.90 42.50
C LYS A 164 6.02 31.51 41.88
N GLU A 165 5.50 30.85 40.85
CA GLU A 165 4.20 31.19 40.28
C GLU A 165 3.06 30.88 41.25
N ALA A 166 3.16 29.76 41.97
CA ALA A 166 2.24 29.36 43.03
C ALA A 166 2.99 28.68 44.18
N PRO A 167 2.47 28.69 45.43
CA PRO A 167 3.18 28.17 46.61
C PRO A 167 3.60 26.69 46.49
N GLU A 168 2.75 25.90 45.83
CA GLU A 168 2.88 24.46 45.57
C GLU A 168 3.87 24.14 44.44
N LEU A 169 4.24 25.13 43.61
CA LEU A 169 5.15 24.95 42.48
C LEU A 169 6.62 25.16 42.90
N PRO A 170 7.57 24.46 42.26
CA PRO A 170 8.98 24.71 42.47
C PRO A 170 9.36 26.12 41.99
N ALA A 171 10.40 26.70 42.61
CA ALA A 171 10.93 27.98 42.17
C ALA A 171 11.41 27.90 40.71
N CYS A 172 11.12 28.94 39.93
CA CYS A 172 11.43 29.03 38.50
C CYS A 172 10.99 27.80 37.69
N SER A 173 9.86 27.19 38.08
CA SER A 173 9.33 25.95 37.50
C SER A 173 10.33 24.79 37.43
N GLY A 174 11.41 24.84 38.23
CA GLY A 174 12.52 23.88 38.18
C GLY A 174 13.38 23.94 36.90
N ARG A 175 13.21 24.98 36.08
CA ARG A 175 13.89 25.18 34.78
C ARG A 175 14.76 26.43 34.75
N GLY A 176 15.14 26.92 35.93
CA GLY A 176 15.96 28.10 36.10
C GLY A 176 16.41 28.24 37.55
N ASP A 177 17.32 29.17 37.75
CA ASP A 177 17.82 29.52 39.07
C ASP A 177 17.18 30.83 39.52
N CYS A 178 16.64 30.82 40.75
CA CYS A 178 16.13 32.03 41.37
C CYS A 178 17.29 32.88 41.84
N TYR A 179 17.39 34.08 41.27
CA TYR A 179 18.44 35.03 41.55
C TYR A 179 17.83 36.37 41.96
N CYS A 180 18.02 36.76 43.22
CA CYS A 180 17.52 38.03 43.76
C CYS A 180 16.01 38.26 43.52
N GLY A 181 15.19 37.20 43.61
CA GLY A 181 13.74 37.27 43.39
C GLY A 181 13.31 37.33 41.91
N GLN A 182 14.22 37.07 40.98
CA GLN A 182 13.94 36.91 39.55
C GLN A 182 14.48 35.56 39.06
N CYS A 183 13.78 34.93 38.11
CA CYS A 183 14.22 33.67 37.55
C CYS A 183 15.16 33.89 36.37
N ILE A 184 16.32 33.23 36.41
CA ILE A 184 17.23 33.10 35.27
C ILE A 184 17.05 31.70 34.69
N CYS A 185 16.46 31.62 33.51
CA CYS A 185 16.14 30.33 32.88
C CYS A 185 17.38 29.61 32.37
N HIS A 186 17.40 28.29 32.53
CA HIS A 186 18.50 27.46 32.03
C HIS A 186 18.50 27.44 30.50
N LEU A 187 19.71 27.40 29.92
CA LEU A 187 19.88 27.20 28.49
C LEU A 187 19.52 25.76 28.13
N SER A 188 18.71 25.58 27.09
CA SER A 188 18.32 24.27 26.57
C SER A 188 18.88 24.07 25.15
N PRO A 189 19.42 22.90 24.82
CA PRO A 189 19.83 22.60 23.45
C PRO A 189 18.65 22.45 22.49
N TYR A 190 17.42 22.33 23.01
CA TYR A 190 16.21 22.11 22.23
C TYR A 190 15.49 23.41 21.83
N GLY A 191 15.84 24.53 22.46
CA GLY A 191 15.22 25.84 22.22
C GLY A 191 15.30 26.73 23.45
N ASP A 192 14.43 27.74 23.50
CA ASP A 192 14.46 28.77 24.54
C ASP A 192 13.43 28.49 25.63
N ILE A 193 13.85 28.68 26.89
CA ILE A 193 12.97 28.67 28.06
C ILE A 193 12.85 30.12 28.53
N TYR A 194 11.62 30.59 28.72
CA TYR A 194 11.35 32.00 29.00
C TYR A 194 10.12 32.17 29.92
N GLY A 195 9.83 33.43 30.24
CA GLY A 195 8.78 33.83 31.16
C GLY A 195 9.33 34.20 32.55
N PRO A 196 8.54 34.93 33.35
CA PRO A 196 8.96 35.44 34.66
C PRO A 196 9.38 34.33 35.65
N TYR A 197 8.85 33.12 35.48
CA TYR A 197 9.14 31.96 36.31
C TYR A 197 9.72 30.80 35.49
N CYS A 198 10.23 31.05 34.27
CA CYS A 198 10.71 30.00 33.36
C CYS A 198 9.64 28.93 33.07
N GLN A 199 8.38 29.36 33.01
CA GLN A 199 7.22 28.50 32.82
C GLN A 199 6.89 28.23 31.34
N CYS A 200 7.49 28.98 30.41
CA CYS A 200 7.25 28.82 28.98
C CYS A 200 8.48 28.30 28.24
N ASP A 201 8.24 27.62 27.13
CA ASP A 201 9.26 27.22 26.18
C ASP A 201 8.69 27.18 24.76
N ASN A 202 9.58 27.21 23.77
CA ASN A 202 9.23 27.23 22.34
C ASN A 202 9.37 25.86 21.65
N PHE A 203 9.46 24.75 22.40
CA PHE A 203 9.74 23.42 21.82
C PHE A 203 8.82 22.30 22.29
N SER A 204 7.93 22.57 23.25
CA SER A 204 7.01 21.59 23.85
C SER A 204 5.61 21.57 23.22
N CYS A 205 5.36 22.35 22.15
CA CYS A 205 4.08 22.31 21.44
C CYS A 205 3.84 20.98 20.69
N VAL A 206 2.60 20.81 20.22
CA VAL A 206 2.17 19.63 19.46
C VAL A 206 2.96 19.47 18.14
N ARG A 207 3.13 18.20 17.71
CA ARG A 207 3.84 17.85 16.48
C ARG A 207 2.91 17.19 15.47
N HIS A 208 2.98 17.60 14.21
CA HIS A 208 2.31 16.94 13.10
C HIS A 208 3.35 16.32 12.16
N ARG A 209 3.26 15.00 11.95
CA ARG A 209 4.24 14.24 11.15
C ARG A 209 5.70 14.45 11.59
N GLY A 210 5.90 14.60 12.91
CA GLY A 210 7.22 14.85 13.49
C GLY A 210 7.68 16.31 13.50
N LEU A 211 6.97 17.22 12.83
CA LEU A 211 7.30 18.64 12.77
C LEU A 211 6.54 19.44 13.84
N LEU A 212 7.24 20.29 14.59
CA LEU A 212 6.67 21.19 15.59
C LEU A 212 5.72 22.17 14.90
N CYS A 213 4.46 22.25 15.37
CA CYS A 213 3.43 23.09 14.75
C CYS A 213 3.31 22.90 13.22
N GLY A 214 3.56 21.68 12.73
CA GLY A 214 3.50 21.34 11.31
C GLY A 214 4.49 22.12 10.43
N ASP A 215 5.52 22.76 11.02
CA ASP A 215 6.46 23.70 10.37
C ASP A 215 5.82 24.97 9.78
N ASN A 216 4.54 25.20 10.08
CA ASN A 216 3.75 26.31 9.57
C ASN A 216 3.30 27.28 10.67
N GLY A 217 3.77 27.08 11.88
CA GLY A 217 3.49 27.92 13.03
C GLY A 217 4.70 27.98 13.94
N ASP A 218 4.69 28.98 14.82
CA ASP A 218 5.71 29.15 15.84
C ASP A 218 5.11 28.72 17.19
N CYS A 219 5.90 28.00 17.98
CA CYS A 219 5.46 27.49 19.28
C CYS A 219 5.65 28.59 20.34
N ASP A 220 4.55 28.98 21.00
CA ASP A 220 4.56 29.93 22.10
C ASP A 220 3.90 29.31 23.34
N CYS A 221 4.71 29.00 24.35
CA CYS A 221 4.27 28.51 25.66
C CYS A 221 3.27 27.34 25.60
N GLY A 222 3.50 26.37 24.72
CA GLY A 222 2.67 25.17 24.57
C GLY A 222 1.53 25.30 23.54
N GLU A 223 1.30 26.49 22.98
CA GLU A 223 0.34 26.70 21.90
C GLU A 223 1.03 27.00 20.56
N CYS A 224 0.46 26.48 19.47
CA CYS A 224 0.97 26.76 18.13
C CYS A 224 0.31 28.02 17.56
N VAL A 225 1.11 29.07 17.35
CA VAL A 225 0.68 30.29 16.67
C VAL A 225 0.90 30.11 15.17
N CYS A 226 -0.17 29.83 14.42
CA CYS A 226 -0.08 29.55 12.99
C CYS A 226 0.28 30.79 12.18
N ARG A 227 1.17 30.64 11.20
CA ARG A 227 1.49 31.70 10.24
C ARG A 227 0.33 31.94 9.30
N SER A 228 0.31 33.12 8.66
CA SER A 228 -0.73 33.51 7.70
C SER A 228 -0.91 32.43 6.62
N GLY A 229 -2.14 31.98 6.42
CA GLY A 229 -2.45 30.92 5.47
C GLY A 229 -2.60 29.52 6.08
N TRP A 230 -2.44 29.38 7.40
CA TRP A 230 -2.55 28.11 8.13
C TRP A 230 -3.44 28.22 9.37
N THR A 231 -4.15 27.14 9.67
CA THR A 231 -5.08 27.05 10.80
C THR A 231 -5.06 25.65 11.43
N GLY A 232 -5.75 25.52 12.57
CA GLY A 232 -5.83 24.30 13.36
C GLY A 232 -4.80 24.25 14.48
N GLU A 233 -5.06 23.41 15.48
CA GLU A 233 -4.19 23.23 16.68
C GLU A 233 -2.75 22.84 16.32
N TYR A 234 -2.58 22.14 15.20
CA TYR A 234 -1.29 21.66 14.70
C TYR A 234 -0.72 22.53 13.56
N CYS A 235 -1.40 23.62 13.19
CA CYS A 235 -1.11 24.43 12.00
C CYS A 235 -0.93 23.62 10.71
N ASN A 236 -1.65 22.51 10.59
CA ASN A 236 -1.53 21.58 9.46
C ASN A 236 -2.57 21.84 8.35
N CYS A 237 -3.52 22.75 8.58
CA CYS A 237 -4.60 23.03 7.65
C CYS A 237 -4.35 24.33 6.90
N THR A 238 -4.07 24.26 5.60
CA THR A 238 -3.93 25.46 4.77
C THR A 238 -5.30 26.11 4.53
N THR A 239 -5.33 27.45 4.55
CA THR A 239 -6.52 28.23 4.16
C THR A 239 -6.52 28.55 2.67
N SER A 240 -5.47 28.18 1.92
CA SER A 240 -5.43 28.37 0.48
C SER A 240 -6.42 27.42 -0.21
N THR A 241 -7.23 27.98 -1.11
CA THR A 241 -8.17 27.24 -1.95
C THR A 241 -7.63 26.97 -3.35
N GLU A 242 -6.47 27.52 -3.71
CA GLU A 242 -5.81 27.31 -5.02
C GLU A 242 -5.69 25.83 -5.42
N PRO A 243 -5.22 24.89 -4.57
CA PRO A 243 -5.10 23.50 -4.96
C PRO A 243 -6.45 22.79 -5.15
N CYS A 244 -7.56 23.41 -4.75
CA CYS A 244 -8.91 22.90 -4.91
C CYS A 244 -9.61 23.44 -6.16
N ILE A 245 -8.98 24.32 -6.95
CA ILE A 245 -9.57 24.88 -8.16
C ILE A 245 -9.34 23.91 -9.33
N SER A 246 -10.43 23.47 -9.97
CA SER A 246 -10.40 22.60 -11.15
C SER A 246 -9.97 23.38 -12.41
N GLU A 247 -9.65 22.69 -13.51
CA GLU A 247 -9.32 23.33 -14.81
C GLU A 247 -10.42 24.28 -15.31
N ASP A 248 -11.68 23.98 -15.00
CA ASP A 248 -12.85 24.82 -15.31
C ASP A 248 -12.95 26.09 -14.45
N GLY A 249 -11.98 26.34 -13.56
CA GLY A 249 -11.98 27.45 -12.60
C GLY A 249 -12.96 27.28 -11.43
N ALA A 250 -13.69 26.16 -11.37
CA ALA A 250 -14.64 25.85 -10.31
C ALA A 250 -13.94 25.20 -9.10
N LEU A 251 -14.32 25.62 -7.89
CA LEU A 251 -13.84 25.01 -6.65
C LEU A 251 -14.41 23.59 -6.51
N CYS A 252 -13.53 22.58 -6.48
CA CYS A 252 -13.86 21.16 -6.43
C CYS A 252 -14.91 20.74 -7.48
N SER A 253 -14.79 21.30 -8.70
CA SER A 253 -15.74 21.10 -9.81
C SER A 253 -17.22 21.37 -9.44
N GLY A 254 -17.49 22.13 -8.37
CA GLY A 254 -18.84 22.36 -7.84
C GLY A 254 -19.49 21.13 -7.18
N ARG A 255 -18.72 20.07 -6.91
CA ARG A 255 -19.20 18.76 -6.42
C ARG A 255 -18.73 18.43 -5.00
N GLY A 256 -18.18 19.40 -4.30
CA GLY A 256 -17.62 19.25 -2.96
C GLY A 256 -17.18 20.57 -2.33
N GLY A 257 -16.58 20.47 -1.14
CA GLY A 257 -15.98 21.60 -0.42
C GLY A 257 -14.46 21.45 -0.29
N CYS A 258 -13.74 22.57 -0.25
CA CYS A 258 -12.29 22.58 -0.01
C CYS A 258 -12.00 22.65 1.49
N VAL A 259 -11.34 21.63 2.05
CA VAL A 259 -10.95 21.56 3.46
C VAL A 259 -9.44 21.33 3.51
N CYS A 260 -8.69 22.24 4.13
CA CYS A 260 -7.24 22.17 4.25
C CYS A 260 -6.51 22.01 2.91
N GLY A 261 -6.96 22.72 1.86
CA GLY A 261 -6.38 22.65 0.52
C GLY A 261 -6.64 21.33 -0.22
N LYS A 262 -7.62 20.54 0.21
CA LYS A 262 -8.05 19.31 -0.46
C LYS A 262 -9.56 19.29 -0.63
N CYS A 263 -10.02 18.81 -1.79
CA CYS A 263 -11.44 18.65 -2.04
C CYS A 263 -12.02 17.45 -1.31
N VAL A 264 -13.12 17.69 -0.58
CA VAL A 264 -13.98 16.68 0.01
C VAL A 264 -15.25 16.61 -0.84
N CYS A 265 -15.36 15.58 -1.66
CA CYS A 265 -16.47 15.41 -2.59
C CYS A 265 -17.76 15.04 -1.84
N THR A 266 -18.79 15.87 -1.95
CA THR A 266 -20.10 15.63 -1.35
C THR A 266 -21.02 14.84 -2.26
N ASN A 267 -20.78 14.89 -3.57
CA ASN A 267 -21.63 14.24 -4.55
C ASN A 267 -21.34 12.73 -4.64
N PRO A 268 -22.36 11.87 -4.63
CA PRO A 268 -22.18 10.42 -4.66
C PRO A 268 -21.57 9.95 -5.99
N GLY A 269 -20.43 9.26 -5.91
CA GLY A 269 -19.68 8.77 -7.08
C GLY A 269 -18.68 9.78 -7.65
N ALA A 270 -18.60 11.00 -7.10
CA ALA A 270 -17.54 11.94 -7.45
C ALA A 270 -16.22 11.59 -6.74
N SER A 271 -15.12 11.60 -7.49
CA SER A 271 -13.78 11.25 -7.04
C SER A 271 -12.72 12.05 -7.82
N GLY A 272 -11.47 11.98 -7.37
CA GLY A 272 -10.36 12.77 -7.93
C GLY A 272 -9.94 13.94 -7.04
N PRO A 273 -8.76 14.54 -7.28
CA PRO A 273 -8.22 15.64 -6.48
C PRO A 273 -9.11 16.86 -6.41
N THR A 274 -9.91 17.13 -7.44
CA THR A 274 -10.85 18.25 -7.49
C THR A 274 -12.29 17.79 -7.75
N CYS A 275 -12.61 16.53 -7.42
CA CYS A 275 -13.93 15.92 -7.64
C CYS A 275 -14.37 15.88 -9.10
N GLU A 276 -13.42 15.85 -10.03
CA GLU A 276 -13.66 15.93 -11.47
C GLU A 276 -14.25 14.64 -12.05
N ARG A 277 -13.92 13.48 -11.46
CA ARG A 277 -14.40 12.18 -11.94
C ARG A 277 -15.72 11.85 -11.29
N CYS A 278 -16.83 12.05 -12.00
CA CYS A 278 -18.13 11.57 -11.55
C CYS A 278 -18.82 10.75 -12.66
N PRO A 279 -18.60 9.43 -12.71
CA PRO A 279 -19.23 8.54 -13.70
C PRO A 279 -20.76 8.53 -13.61
N THR A 280 -21.32 8.85 -12.44
CA THR A 280 -22.75 8.90 -12.16
C THR A 280 -23.39 10.27 -12.42
N CYS A 281 -22.59 11.31 -12.71
CA CYS A 281 -23.10 12.68 -12.81
C CYS A 281 -23.37 13.16 -14.25
N GLY A 282 -23.21 12.28 -15.25
CA GLY A 282 -23.59 12.52 -16.64
C GLY A 282 -23.30 11.28 -17.48
N ASP A 283 -24.34 10.66 -18.04
CA ASP A 283 -24.22 9.48 -18.88
C ASP A 283 -23.53 9.86 -20.21
N PRO A 284 -22.25 9.48 -20.45
CA PRO A 284 -21.62 9.74 -21.75
C PRO A 284 -22.40 9.06 -22.88
N CYS A 285 -23.06 7.94 -22.57
CA CYS A 285 -23.89 7.20 -23.51
C CYS A 285 -25.15 7.99 -23.92
N ASN A 286 -25.89 8.57 -22.98
CA ASN A 286 -27.18 9.22 -23.25
C ASN A 286 -27.00 10.55 -24.02
N SER A 287 -25.91 11.27 -23.77
CA SER A 287 -25.58 12.50 -24.50
C SER A 287 -25.39 12.30 -26.01
N LYS A 288 -25.07 11.07 -26.44
CA LYS A 288 -24.83 10.70 -27.85
C LYS A 288 -26.03 9.98 -28.49
N TRP A 289 -27.12 9.80 -27.74
CA TRP A 289 -28.30 9.06 -28.19
C TRP A 289 -28.92 9.64 -29.47
N SER A 290 -29.04 10.97 -29.54
CA SER A 290 -29.64 11.68 -30.68
C SER A 290 -28.89 11.47 -32.01
N CYS A 291 -27.57 11.20 -31.96
CA CYS A 291 -26.76 10.84 -33.12
C CYS A 291 -27.01 9.38 -33.55
N ILE A 292 -27.04 8.46 -32.58
CA ILE A 292 -27.19 7.02 -32.82
C ILE A 292 -28.60 6.69 -33.32
N GLU A 293 -29.61 7.32 -32.76
CA GLU A 293 -31.01 7.20 -33.16
C GLU A 293 -31.23 7.66 -34.61
N CYS A 294 -30.61 8.78 -35.00
CA CYS A 294 -30.66 9.26 -36.38
C CYS A 294 -30.00 8.25 -37.34
N TYR A 295 -28.81 7.76 -36.97
CA TYR A 295 -28.04 6.84 -37.81
C TYR A 295 -28.69 5.47 -37.99
N LEU A 296 -29.43 4.96 -36.99
CA LEU A 296 -30.20 3.70 -37.07
C LEU A 296 -31.53 3.86 -37.83
N SER A 297 -32.14 5.04 -37.76
CA SER A 297 -33.44 5.31 -38.41
C SER A 297 -33.31 5.73 -39.88
N ALA A 298 -32.11 6.11 -40.34
CA ALA A 298 -31.85 6.59 -41.69
C ALA A 298 -31.54 5.43 -42.66
N ASP A 299 -32.34 5.31 -43.73
CA ASP A 299 -31.98 4.49 -44.90
C ASP A 299 -31.08 5.30 -45.86
N GLY A 300 -30.20 4.61 -46.59
CA GLY A 300 -28.99 5.11 -47.27
C GLY A 300 -28.84 6.63 -47.51
N GLN A 301 -29.79 7.27 -48.17
CA GLN A 301 -29.72 8.69 -48.58
C GLN A 301 -29.99 9.70 -47.43
N ALA A 302 -30.54 9.26 -46.30
CA ALA A 302 -30.78 10.08 -45.09
C ALA A 302 -29.61 10.07 -44.08
N ARG A 303 -28.52 9.34 -44.36
CA ARG A 303 -27.35 9.27 -43.47
C ARG A 303 -26.48 10.52 -43.48
N GLU A 304 -26.45 11.28 -44.58
CA GLU A 304 -25.71 12.55 -44.65
C GLU A 304 -26.31 13.62 -43.71
N ASP A 305 -27.63 13.68 -43.57
CA ASP A 305 -28.32 14.60 -42.66
C ASP A 305 -28.02 14.28 -41.17
N CYS A 306 -27.67 13.04 -40.85
CA CYS A 306 -27.31 12.62 -39.50
C CYS A 306 -25.89 13.03 -39.11
N VAL A 307 -25.00 13.32 -40.07
CA VAL A 307 -23.61 13.74 -39.80
C VAL A 307 -23.58 15.04 -38.99
N ASP A 308 -24.47 15.98 -39.29
CA ASP A 308 -24.51 17.26 -38.57
C ASP A 308 -25.13 17.13 -37.17
N LYS A 309 -26.09 16.23 -36.97
CA LYS A 309 -26.59 15.87 -35.62
C LYS A 309 -25.51 15.20 -34.78
N CYS A 310 -24.67 14.37 -35.40
CA CYS A 310 -23.54 13.75 -34.73
C CYS A 310 -22.45 14.75 -34.37
N LYS A 311 -22.15 15.72 -35.25
CA LYS A 311 -21.26 16.85 -34.91
C LYS A 311 -21.78 17.70 -33.76
N LEU A 312 -23.08 17.99 -33.73
CA LEU A 312 -23.74 18.70 -32.62
C LEU A 312 -23.65 17.93 -31.30
N ALA A 313 -23.77 16.60 -31.36
CA ALA A 313 -23.53 15.72 -30.22
C ALA A 313 -22.03 15.53 -29.93
N GLY A 314 -21.12 16.15 -30.67
CA GLY A 314 -19.67 16.05 -30.51
C GLY A 314 -19.11 14.66 -30.77
N ALA A 315 -19.69 13.90 -31.71
CA ALA A 315 -19.30 12.54 -32.04
C ALA A 315 -19.15 12.30 -33.56
N THR A 316 -18.32 11.31 -33.90
CA THR A 316 -18.15 10.79 -35.25
C THR A 316 -18.37 9.28 -35.26
N ILE A 317 -18.95 8.74 -36.33
CA ILE A 317 -19.22 7.31 -36.47
C ILE A 317 -18.12 6.71 -37.33
N ASN A 318 -17.49 5.63 -36.87
CA ASN A 318 -16.51 4.87 -37.64
C ASN A 318 -16.93 3.39 -37.75
N GLU A 319 -17.08 2.92 -38.98
CA GLU A 319 -17.54 1.55 -39.31
C GLU A 319 -16.38 0.54 -39.41
N GLU A 320 -15.12 0.98 -39.37
CA GLU A 320 -13.96 0.10 -39.47
C GLU A 320 -13.71 -0.70 -38.18
N GLU A 321 -13.42 -2.00 -38.30
CA GLU A 321 -13.24 -2.94 -37.18
C GLU A 321 -11.86 -2.85 -36.51
N ASP A 322 -10.99 -1.94 -36.94
CA ASP A 322 -9.60 -1.86 -36.49
C ASP A 322 -9.46 -0.87 -35.31
N PHE A 323 -9.94 -1.27 -34.12
CA PHE A 323 -9.77 -0.49 -32.89
C PHE A 323 -9.37 -1.33 -31.69
N SER A 324 -8.58 -0.74 -30.78
CA SER A 324 -8.14 -1.40 -29.55
C SER A 324 -9.30 -1.51 -28.54
N LYS A 325 -9.75 -2.74 -28.29
CA LYS A 325 -10.85 -3.05 -27.36
C LYS A 325 -10.57 -2.59 -25.92
N ASP A 326 -9.28 -2.51 -25.54
CA ASP A 326 -8.82 -2.22 -24.17
C ASP A 326 -9.06 -0.77 -23.71
N SER A 327 -9.34 0.17 -24.61
CA SER A 327 -9.61 1.59 -24.30
C SER A 327 -11.04 2.05 -24.60
N SER A 328 -11.95 1.12 -24.88
CA SER A 328 -13.33 1.41 -25.30
C SER A 328 -14.34 1.28 -24.16
N VAL A 329 -15.33 2.18 -24.12
CA VAL A 329 -16.45 2.14 -23.17
C VAL A 329 -17.68 1.55 -23.87
N SER A 330 -18.22 0.42 -23.37
CA SER A 330 -19.45 -0.17 -23.91
C SER A 330 -20.69 0.49 -23.31
N CYS A 331 -21.55 1.03 -24.18
CA CYS A 331 -22.82 1.62 -23.84
C CYS A 331 -23.97 0.74 -24.31
N SER A 332 -25.00 0.60 -23.48
CA SER A 332 -26.26 -0.06 -23.83
C SER A 332 -27.42 0.84 -23.47
N LEU A 333 -28.25 1.18 -24.44
CA LEU A 333 -29.40 2.07 -24.27
C LEU A 333 -30.64 1.40 -24.88
N ARG A 334 -31.81 1.76 -24.35
CA ARG A 334 -33.10 1.17 -24.78
C ARG A 334 -33.78 2.09 -25.78
N GLY A 335 -34.06 1.56 -26.97
CA GLY A 335 -34.78 2.24 -28.04
C GLY A 335 -36.27 2.39 -27.77
N GLU A 336 -36.95 3.25 -28.55
CA GLU A 336 -38.42 3.42 -28.49
C GLU A 336 -39.18 2.09 -28.71
N ASN A 337 -38.61 1.15 -29.48
CA ASN A 337 -39.20 -0.15 -29.79
C ASN A 337 -38.92 -1.25 -28.75
N GLU A 338 -38.53 -0.87 -27.52
CA GLU A 338 -38.00 -1.75 -26.47
C GLU A 338 -36.72 -2.53 -26.83
N CYS A 339 -36.15 -2.34 -28.03
CA CYS A 339 -34.93 -3.00 -28.47
C CYS A 339 -33.69 -2.48 -27.72
N LEU A 340 -32.75 -3.38 -27.42
CA LEU A 340 -31.50 -3.04 -26.76
C LEU A 340 -30.45 -2.67 -27.80
N ILE A 341 -30.06 -1.40 -27.82
CA ILE A 341 -29.02 -0.89 -28.72
C ILE A 341 -27.71 -0.86 -27.94
N THR A 342 -26.68 -1.50 -28.50
CA THR A 342 -25.34 -1.58 -27.90
C THR A 342 -24.31 -0.95 -28.83
N PHE A 343 -23.42 -0.13 -28.28
CA PHE A 343 -22.38 0.59 -29.03
C PHE A 343 -21.14 0.84 -28.17
N LEU A 344 -20.00 1.07 -28.81
CA LEU A 344 -18.73 1.33 -28.15
C LEU A 344 -18.30 2.78 -28.40
N ILE A 345 -17.76 3.45 -27.39
CA ILE A 345 -17.22 4.82 -27.51
C ILE A 345 -15.72 4.79 -27.21
N THR A 346 -14.93 5.46 -28.04
CA THR A 346 -13.51 5.76 -27.83
C THR A 346 -13.29 7.29 -27.94
N THR A 347 -12.19 7.79 -27.41
CA THR A 347 -11.79 9.20 -27.53
C THR A 347 -10.53 9.30 -28.35
N ASP A 348 -10.50 10.21 -29.34
CA ASP A 348 -9.31 10.50 -30.13
C ASP A 348 -8.30 11.36 -29.34
N ASN A 349 -7.12 11.58 -29.94
CA ASN A 349 -6.04 12.38 -29.35
C ASN A 349 -6.38 13.88 -29.22
N GLU A 350 -7.45 14.36 -29.87
CA GLU A 350 -7.98 15.73 -29.80
C GLU A 350 -9.19 15.86 -28.85
N GLY A 351 -9.57 14.78 -28.16
CA GLY A 351 -10.71 14.73 -27.23
C GLY A 351 -12.09 14.55 -27.89
N LYS A 352 -12.17 14.24 -29.19
CA LYS A 352 -13.44 13.93 -29.87
C LYS A 352 -13.84 12.48 -29.65
N THR A 353 -15.13 12.24 -29.41
CA THR A 353 -15.66 10.89 -29.21
C THR A 353 -15.95 10.21 -30.54
N ILE A 354 -15.42 9.00 -30.74
CA ILE A 354 -15.68 8.15 -31.90
C ILE A 354 -16.59 7.00 -31.45
N ILE A 355 -17.68 6.77 -32.18
CA ILE A 355 -18.66 5.72 -31.92
C ILE A 355 -18.40 4.56 -32.88
N HIS A 356 -18.24 3.36 -32.32
CA HIS A 356 -17.95 2.13 -33.02
C HIS A 356 -19.03 1.07 -32.78
N SER A 357 -19.17 0.15 -33.75
CA SER A 357 -19.91 -1.11 -33.60
C SER A 357 -21.34 -0.95 -33.03
N ILE A 358 -22.15 -0.11 -33.68
CA ILE A 358 -23.57 0.08 -33.33
C ILE A 358 -24.34 -1.18 -33.71
N ASN A 359 -24.87 -1.90 -32.72
CA ASN A 359 -25.63 -3.13 -32.90
C ASN A 359 -27.01 -3.02 -32.25
N GLU A 360 -28.05 -3.38 -33.00
CA GLU A 360 -29.42 -3.56 -32.50
C GLU A 360 -29.65 -5.06 -32.21
N LYS A 361 -29.84 -5.43 -30.94
CA LYS A 361 -30.13 -6.82 -30.53
C LYS A 361 -31.43 -6.90 -29.74
N ASP A 362 -32.10 -8.05 -29.89
CA ASP A 362 -33.33 -8.43 -29.19
C ASP A 362 -34.55 -7.54 -29.47
N CYS A 363 -34.87 -7.32 -30.75
CA CYS A 363 -36.21 -6.85 -31.11
C CYS A 363 -37.19 -8.05 -31.14
N PRO A 364 -38.30 -8.04 -30.37
CA PRO A 364 -39.32 -9.07 -30.48
C PRO A 364 -39.97 -8.99 -31.87
N GLN A 365 -39.72 -9.98 -32.72
CA GLN A 365 -40.45 -10.10 -33.99
C GLN A 365 -41.92 -10.41 -33.70
N PRO A 366 -42.89 -9.72 -34.35
CA PRO A 366 -44.29 -10.03 -34.14
C PRO A 366 -44.55 -11.50 -34.49
N PRO A 367 -45.24 -12.26 -33.63
CA PRO A 367 -45.49 -13.67 -33.91
C PRO A 367 -46.32 -13.81 -35.19
N ASN A 368 -45.96 -14.78 -36.04
CA ASN A 368 -46.70 -15.08 -37.27
C ASN A 368 -48.09 -15.67 -36.92
N ILE A 369 -49.05 -14.79 -36.66
CA ILE A 369 -50.46 -15.08 -36.37
C ILE A 369 -51.07 -16.13 -37.33
N PRO A 370 -50.86 -16.10 -38.67
CA PRO A 370 -51.44 -17.12 -39.55
C PRO A 370 -50.90 -18.54 -39.30
N MET A 371 -49.65 -18.69 -38.88
CA MET A 371 -49.03 -19.99 -38.64
C MET A 371 -49.57 -20.65 -37.36
N ILE A 372 -49.80 -19.84 -36.32
CA ILE A 372 -50.38 -20.30 -35.05
C ILE A 372 -51.83 -20.73 -35.27
N MET A 373 -52.62 -19.96 -36.02
CA MET A 373 -54.01 -20.31 -36.33
C MET A 373 -54.10 -21.62 -37.12
N LEU A 374 -53.25 -21.82 -38.13
CA LEU A 374 -53.17 -23.08 -38.88
C LEU A 374 -52.81 -24.27 -37.98
N GLY A 375 -51.82 -24.12 -37.09
CA GLY A 375 -51.39 -25.18 -36.20
C GLY A 375 -52.48 -25.62 -35.21
N VAL A 376 -53.18 -24.65 -34.61
CA VAL A 376 -54.27 -24.92 -33.66
C VAL A 376 -55.49 -25.54 -34.35
N SER A 377 -55.86 -25.06 -35.54
CA SER A 377 -56.99 -25.64 -36.29
C SER A 377 -56.71 -27.10 -36.72
N LEU A 378 -55.50 -27.39 -37.20
CA LEU A 378 -55.14 -28.73 -37.67
C LEU A 378 -55.09 -29.76 -36.52
N SER A 379 -54.59 -29.34 -35.36
CA SER A 379 -54.48 -30.20 -34.18
C SER A 379 -55.85 -30.57 -33.61
N ILE A 380 -56.79 -29.62 -33.52
CA ILE A 380 -58.18 -29.90 -33.12
C ILE A 380 -58.84 -30.91 -34.07
N LEU A 381 -58.64 -30.74 -35.38
CA LEU A 381 -59.23 -31.61 -36.40
C LEU A 381 -58.66 -33.03 -36.33
N LEU A 382 -57.34 -33.17 -36.15
CA LEU A 382 -56.69 -34.47 -35.95
C LEU A 382 -57.18 -35.19 -34.69
N ILE A 383 -57.31 -34.48 -33.56
CA ILE A 383 -57.83 -35.07 -32.32
C ILE A 383 -59.26 -35.57 -32.51
N GLY A 384 -60.11 -34.80 -33.21
CA GLY A 384 -61.47 -35.23 -33.55
C GLY A 384 -61.50 -36.52 -34.38
N VAL A 385 -60.64 -36.64 -35.39
CA VAL A 385 -60.54 -37.86 -36.22
C VAL A 385 -60.07 -39.05 -35.40
N VAL A 386 -59.06 -38.88 -34.53
CA VAL A 386 -58.55 -39.95 -33.66
C VAL A 386 -59.64 -40.44 -32.72
N LEU A 387 -60.41 -39.54 -32.10
CA LEU A 387 -61.54 -39.91 -31.24
C LEU A 387 -62.63 -40.69 -32.00
N LEU A 388 -62.95 -40.29 -33.23
CA LEU A 388 -63.89 -41.03 -34.08
C LEU A 388 -63.35 -42.42 -34.48
N CYS A 389 -62.05 -42.53 -34.77
CA CYS A 389 -61.42 -43.83 -35.03
C CYS A 389 -61.46 -44.74 -33.80
N ILE A 390 -61.13 -44.22 -32.61
CA ILE A 390 -61.22 -44.97 -31.36
C ILE A 390 -62.67 -45.41 -31.09
N TRP A 391 -63.64 -44.51 -31.26
CA TRP A 391 -65.05 -44.84 -31.11
C TRP A 391 -65.50 -45.93 -32.09
N LYS A 392 -65.13 -45.81 -33.37
CA LYS A 392 -65.45 -46.82 -34.39
C LYS A 392 -64.80 -48.17 -34.10
N LEU A 393 -63.57 -48.19 -33.58
CA LEU A 393 -62.90 -49.42 -33.15
C LEU A 393 -63.59 -50.06 -31.94
N LEU A 394 -63.98 -49.26 -30.94
CA LEU A 394 -64.72 -49.74 -29.76
C LEU A 394 -66.08 -50.32 -30.15
N VAL A 395 -66.82 -49.63 -31.03
CA VAL A 395 -68.10 -50.13 -31.56
C VAL A 395 -67.88 -51.39 -32.37
N SER A 396 -66.89 -51.43 -33.27
CA SER A 396 -66.61 -52.63 -34.08
C SER A 396 -66.20 -53.83 -33.24
N PHE A 397 -65.48 -53.61 -32.14
CA PHE A 397 -65.11 -54.69 -31.21
C PHE A 397 -66.32 -55.16 -30.39
N HIS A 398 -67.18 -54.23 -29.97
CA HIS A 398 -68.42 -54.56 -29.28
C HIS A 398 -69.37 -55.33 -30.21
N ASP A 399 -69.54 -54.89 -31.45
CA ASP A 399 -70.34 -55.58 -32.47
C ASP A 399 -69.77 -56.97 -32.77
N GLN A 400 -68.45 -57.15 -32.94
CA GLN A 400 -67.89 -58.49 -33.11
C GLN A 400 -68.14 -59.38 -31.89
N LYS A 401 -68.06 -58.83 -30.69
CA LYS A 401 -68.32 -59.58 -29.46
C LYS A 401 -69.80 -59.97 -29.33
N GLU A 402 -70.72 -59.07 -29.65
CA GLU A 402 -72.16 -59.34 -29.64
C GLU A 402 -72.57 -60.28 -30.78
N VAL A 403 -71.97 -60.18 -31.98
CA VAL A 403 -72.17 -61.14 -33.08
C VAL A 403 -71.64 -62.52 -32.70
N ALA A 404 -70.45 -62.62 -32.11
CA ALA A 404 -69.92 -63.89 -31.63
C ALA A 404 -70.78 -64.50 -30.52
N LYS A 405 -71.33 -63.67 -29.63
CA LYS A 405 -72.29 -64.08 -28.60
C LYS A 405 -73.61 -64.55 -29.24
N PHE A 406 -74.11 -63.84 -30.26
CA PHE A 406 -75.32 -64.20 -30.99
C PHE A 406 -75.16 -65.51 -31.77
N GLU A 407 -74.01 -65.75 -32.43
CA GLU A 407 -73.70 -67.03 -33.08
C GLU A 407 -73.54 -68.17 -32.08
N ALA A 408 -72.96 -67.90 -30.90
CA ALA A 408 -72.88 -68.87 -29.80
C ALA A 408 -74.25 -69.20 -29.19
N GLU A 409 -75.18 -68.24 -29.13
CA GLU A 409 -76.57 -68.48 -28.73
C GLU A 409 -77.37 -69.20 -29.83
N ARG A 410 -77.17 -68.83 -31.11
CA ARG A 410 -77.81 -69.47 -32.27
C ARG A 410 -77.38 -70.93 -32.45
N SER A 411 -76.12 -71.28 -32.17
CA SER A 411 -75.65 -72.68 -32.19
C SER A 411 -76.18 -73.54 -31.03
N LYS A 412 -76.61 -72.90 -29.93
CA LYS A 412 -77.27 -73.55 -28.77
C LYS A 412 -78.79 -73.66 -28.95
N ALA A 413 -79.40 -72.89 -29.85
CA ALA A 413 -80.79 -73.02 -30.24
C ALA A 413 -81.02 -74.21 -31.18
N LYS A 414 -81.04 -75.42 -30.61
CA LYS A 414 -81.56 -76.62 -31.29
C LYS A 414 -83.10 -76.52 -31.40
N TRP A 415 -83.59 -76.17 -32.58
CA TRP A 415 -84.98 -76.41 -32.94
C TRP A 415 -85.19 -77.92 -33.09
N GLN A 416 -86.07 -78.51 -32.27
CA GLN A 416 -86.43 -79.91 -32.40
C GLN A 416 -87.41 -80.11 -33.57
N THR A 417 -86.90 -80.53 -34.72
CA THR A 417 -87.70 -81.23 -35.75
C THR A 417 -87.95 -82.68 -35.29
N GLY A 418 -88.84 -82.83 -34.31
CA GLY A 418 -89.39 -84.12 -33.91
C GLY A 418 -90.66 -84.41 -34.70
N THR A 419 -90.54 -85.06 -35.84
CA THR A 419 -91.67 -85.66 -36.57
C THR A 419 -92.26 -86.79 -35.71
N ASN A 420 -93.55 -86.67 -35.38
CA ASN A 420 -94.29 -87.63 -34.56
C ASN A 420 -94.34 -89.04 -35.21
N PRO A 421 -93.91 -90.12 -34.51
CA PRO A 421 -93.91 -91.50 -35.03
C PRO A 421 -95.29 -92.13 -35.26
N LEU A 422 -96.39 -91.42 -35.02
CA LEU A 422 -97.77 -91.87 -35.27
C LEU A 422 -98.39 -91.30 -36.56
N TYR A 423 -97.60 -90.63 -37.40
CA TYR A 423 -98.09 -90.08 -38.67
C TYR A 423 -98.40 -91.20 -39.67
N ARG A 424 -99.67 -91.60 -39.73
CA ARG A 424 -100.25 -92.45 -40.79
C ARG A 424 -100.62 -91.57 -41.98
N GLY A 425 -99.96 -91.78 -43.11
CA GLY A 425 -100.33 -91.13 -44.38
C GLY A 425 -101.67 -91.66 -44.90
N SER A 426 -102.59 -90.76 -45.23
CA SER A 426 -103.73 -91.05 -46.10
C SER A 426 -103.56 -90.30 -47.42
N THR A 427 -103.17 -91.10 -48.40
CA THR A 427 -103.20 -90.87 -49.83
C THR A 427 -104.53 -90.28 -50.29
N SER A 428 -104.49 -89.15 -51.00
CA SER A 428 -105.20 -89.03 -52.28
C SER A 428 -104.51 -87.95 -53.13
N THR A 429 -103.76 -88.39 -54.15
CA THR A 429 -103.47 -87.53 -55.29
C THR A 429 -103.63 -88.39 -56.53
N PHE A 430 -104.72 -88.15 -57.23
CA PHE A 430 -104.97 -88.65 -58.57
C PHE A 430 -103.99 -87.93 -59.51
N LYS A 431 -103.18 -88.67 -60.27
CA LYS A 431 -102.56 -88.16 -61.50
C LYS A 431 -103.03 -89.05 -62.65
N ASN A 432 -103.83 -88.43 -63.51
CA ASN A 432 -104.27 -88.99 -64.77
C ASN A 432 -103.03 -89.28 -65.64
N VAL A 433 -103.10 -90.40 -66.36
CA VAL A 433 -102.06 -91.05 -67.15
C VAL A 433 -101.34 -90.12 -68.13
N THR A 434 -100.06 -90.44 -68.38
CA THR A 434 -99.41 -90.55 -69.71
C THR A 434 -98.02 -89.87 -69.73
N TYR A 435 -96.99 -90.72 -69.63
CA TYR A 435 -95.61 -90.58 -70.15
C TYR A 435 -94.66 -89.60 -69.41
N LYS A 436 -93.58 -90.09 -68.78
CA LYS A 436 -92.29 -90.59 -69.35
C LYS A 436 -91.65 -89.61 -70.33
N HIS A 437 -90.35 -89.36 -70.36
CA HIS A 437 -89.18 -89.54 -69.50
C HIS A 437 -88.03 -88.94 -70.34
N ARG A 438 -86.89 -88.70 -69.69
CA ARG A 438 -85.52 -88.71 -70.25
C ARG A 438 -85.07 -87.47 -71.04
N GLU A 439 -84.09 -86.73 -70.52
CA GLU A 439 -82.63 -87.04 -70.47
C GLU A 439 -81.95 -86.97 -71.85
N LYS A 440 -80.99 -86.05 -72.05
CA LYS A 440 -79.52 -86.33 -72.03
C LYS A 440 -78.66 -85.19 -72.62
N GLN A 441 -77.50 -85.01 -71.98
CA GLN A 441 -76.15 -84.74 -72.54
C GLN A 441 -75.82 -83.48 -73.37
N LYS A 442 -74.75 -82.77 -72.97
CA LYS A 442 -73.35 -82.88 -73.49
C LYS A 442 -72.41 -81.95 -72.69
N VAL A 443 -71.28 -82.46 -72.14
CA VAL A 443 -69.87 -82.32 -72.62
C VAL A 443 -69.19 -81.02 -72.12
N ASP A 444 -68.16 -81.17 -71.27
CA ASP A 444 -66.73 -80.79 -71.45
C ASP A 444 -66.42 -79.60 -72.41
N LEU A 445 -65.39 -78.76 -72.31
CA LEU A 445 -64.13 -78.67 -71.57
C LEU A 445 -63.49 -77.30 -71.96
N SER A 446 -62.47 -76.85 -71.22
CA SER A 446 -61.36 -75.95 -71.65
C SER A 446 -61.70 -74.47 -71.96
N THR A 447 -60.85 -73.47 -71.66
CA THR A 447 -59.37 -73.46 -71.58
C THR A 447 -58.92 -72.22 -70.79
N ASP A 448 -57.89 -72.42 -69.95
CA ASP A 448 -56.71 -71.59 -69.63
C ASP A 448 -56.81 -70.05 -69.57
N GLY A 449 -56.28 -69.39 -68.54
CA GLY A 449 -55.44 -69.88 -67.43
C GLY A 449 -55.14 -68.80 -66.39
#